data_AF-A0A382D5U3-F1
#
_entry.id   AF-A0A382D5U3-F1
#
_cell.length_a   1.000
_cell.length_b   1.000
_cell.length_c   1.000
_cell.angle_alpha   90.00
_cell.angle_beta   90.00
_cell.angle_gamma   90.00
#
_symmetry.space_group_name_H-M   'P 1'
#
loop_
_entity.id
_entity.type
_entity.pdbx_description
1 polymer ?
#
loop_
_entity_poly.entity_id
_entity_poly.type
_entity_poly.pdbx_seq_one_letter_code
_entity_poly.pdbx_strand_id
1 'polypeptide(L)'
;MFGSGIKHGDYHSVSDLPLVLAGGGGGKILPGRYVEYPNVPNGNLHLKLMEIMGVEREQYGNSTGVLTGISEKANLAPRYVDDGTWKVVKETGNKIVLKGMLKISVKADDLNLYLIQLSNKEQLEIRPSFGNVHNLKLDACVGSVVDMEGEFTVKDGKKIITKVSLCKRL
;
A
#
# COMPACT_ATOMS: atom_id res chain seq x y z
N MET A 1 -10.27 19.14 3.44
CA MET A 1 -9.80 17.77 3.16
C MET A 1 -9.81 17.59 1.66
N PHE A 2 -8.74 17.06 1.08
CA PHE A 2 -8.61 16.80 -0.35
C PHE A 2 -8.19 15.33 -0.55
N GLY A 3 -8.67 14.68 -1.60
CA GLY A 3 -8.35 13.29 -1.87
C GLY A 3 -9.33 12.67 -2.85
N SER A 4 -9.25 11.34 -2.99
CA SER A 4 -10.13 10.55 -3.85
C SER A 4 -10.92 9.54 -3.02
N GLY A 5 -12.16 9.26 -3.42
CA GLY A 5 -12.94 8.14 -2.89
C GLY A 5 -12.45 6.78 -3.37
N ILE A 6 -11.45 6.76 -4.27
CA ILE A 6 -10.90 5.58 -4.91
C ILE A 6 -9.37 5.67 -4.92
N LYS A 7 -8.67 4.62 -4.47
CA LYS A 7 -7.21 4.47 -4.60
C LYS A 7 -6.79 4.14 -6.03
N HIS A 8 -7.50 3.23 -6.70
CA HIS A 8 -7.13 2.73 -8.02
C HIS A 8 -8.30 2.81 -9.00
N GLY A 9 -8.12 3.54 -10.11
CA GLY A 9 -9.17 3.81 -11.09
C GLY A 9 -9.68 2.55 -11.82
N ASP A 10 -8.78 1.65 -12.21
CA ASP A 10 -9.15 0.42 -12.95
C ASP A 10 -10.07 -0.49 -12.11
N TYR A 11 -9.77 -0.62 -10.81
CA TYR A 11 -10.46 -1.56 -9.92
C TYR A 11 -11.50 -0.91 -9.03
N HIS A 12 -11.67 0.41 -9.11
CA HIS A 12 -12.55 1.19 -8.25
C HIS A 12 -12.33 0.87 -6.76
N SER A 13 -11.07 0.65 -6.36
CA SER A 13 -10.74 0.24 -4.99
C SER A 13 -11.00 1.38 -4.00
N VAL A 14 -11.87 1.13 -3.03
CA VAL A 14 -12.24 2.08 -1.97
C VAL A 14 -11.43 1.91 -0.68
N SER A 15 -10.36 1.10 -0.72
CA SER A 15 -9.42 0.88 0.39
C SER A 15 -8.12 1.67 0.19
N ASP A 16 -7.39 1.89 1.29
CA ASP A 16 -6.10 2.60 1.31
C ASP A 16 -6.19 3.99 0.62
N LEU A 17 -7.23 4.77 0.96
CA LEU A 17 -7.57 6.02 0.28
C LEU A 17 -6.47 7.09 0.44
N PRO A 18 -6.08 7.79 -0.64
CA PRO A 18 -5.13 8.89 -0.58
C PRO A 18 -5.84 10.17 -0.11
N LEU A 19 -5.72 10.46 1.19
CA LEU A 19 -6.36 11.63 1.81
C LEU A 19 -5.32 12.61 2.33
N VAL A 20 -5.55 13.89 2.07
CA VAL A 20 -4.81 15.03 2.61
C VAL A 20 -5.75 15.85 3.48
N LEU A 21 -5.45 15.92 4.77
CA LEU A 21 -6.12 16.80 5.72
C LEU A 21 -5.22 18.00 6.01
N ALA A 22 -5.68 19.19 5.62
CA ALA A 22 -4.96 20.45 5.82
C ALA A 22 -5.67 21.33 6.86
N GLY A 23 -4.88 22.13 7.57
CA GLY A 23 -5.34 23.00 8.65
C GLY A 23 -5.24 22.36 10.04
N GLY A 24 -5.26 23.20 11.08
CA GLY A 24 -5.12 22.76 12.48
C GLY A 24 -6.43 22.48 13.21
N GLY A 25 -7.59 22.67 12.56
CA GLY A 25 -8.91 22.43 13.19
C GLY A 25 -9.12 23.21 14.49
N GLY A 26 -8.65 24.46 14.57
CA GLY A 26 -8.68 25.26 15.81
C GLY A 26 -7.74 24.74 16.91
N GLY A 27 -6.66 24.06 16.54
CA GLY A 27 -5.72 23.42 17.47
C GLY A 27 -6.09 21.98 17.82
N LYS A 28 -7.19 21.44 17.29
CA LYS A 28 -7.66 20.07 17.55
C LYS A 28 -7.09 19.02 16.60
N ILE A 29 -6.31 19.40 15.60
CA ILE A 29 -5.64 18.48 14.67
C ILE A 29 -4.14 18.67 14.84
N LEU A 30 -3.39 17.58 15.01
CA LEU A 30 -1.94 17.57 15.03
C LEU A 30 -1.40 17.42 13.60
N PRO A 31 -0.89 18.50 12.95
CA PRO A 31 -0.49 18.49 11.55
C PRO A 31 0.97 18.00 11.36
N GLY A 32 1.46 18.04 10.12
CA GLY A 32 2.90 17.85 9.81
C GLY A 32 3.38 16.40 9.84
N ARG A 33 2.49 15.44 9.55
CA ARG A 33 2.80 14.00 9.61
C ARG A 33 2.01 13.20 8.59
N TYR A 34 2.55 12.04 8.24
CA TYR A 34 1.85 10.97 7.54
C TYR A 34 1.36 9.94 8.58
N VAL A 35 0.14 9.44 8.41
CA VAL A 35 -0.45 8.41 9.27
C VAL A 35 -1.14 7.39 8.39
N GLU A 36 -0.74 6.13 8.54
CA GLU A 36 -1.43 5.02 7.91
C GLU A 36 -2.44 4.42 8.90
N TYR A 37 -3.71 4.37 8.50
CA TYR A 37 -4.77 3.75 9.28
C TYR A 37 -5.11 2.37 8.69
N PRO A 38 -4.73 1.26 9.34
CA PRO A 38 -4.94 -0.07 8.78
C PRO A 38 -6.41 -0.48 8.93
N ASN A 39 -7.09 -0.72 7.80
CA ASN A 39 -8.46 -1.25 7.75
C ASN A 39 -9.51 -0.42 8.51
N VAL A 40 -9.33 0.90 8.58
CA VAL A 40 -10.29 1.81 9.24
C VAL A 40 -11.24 2.41 8.20
N PRO A 41 -12.58 2.37 8.42
CA PRO A 41 -13.53 3.04 7.54
C PRO A 41 -13.29 4.55 7.46
N ASN A 42 -13.36 5.12 6.26
CA ASN A 42 -13.27 6.57 6.08
C ASN A 42 -14.39 7.32 6.83
N GLY A 43 -15.52 6.66 7.11
CA GLY A 43 -16.57 7.19 7.97
C GLY A 43 -16.06 7.62 9.36
N ASN A 44 -15.06 6.93 9.92
CA ASN A 44 -14.50 7.28 11.23
C ASN A 44 -13.80 8.64 11.19
N LEU A 45 -13.08 8.95 10.09
CA LEU A 45 -12.45 10.26 9.88
C LEU A 45 -13.51 11.35 9.80
N HIS A 46 -14.56 11.14 9.01
CA HIS A 46 -15.66 12.10 8.90
C HIS A 46 -16.33 12.35 10.26
N LEU A 47 -16.59 11.28 11.03
CA LEU A 47 -17.16 11.39 12.37
C LEU A 47 -16.27 12.24 13.30
N LYS A 48 -14.94 12.03 13.28
CA LYS A 48 -14.00 12.85 14.05
C LYS A 48 -14.01 14.32 13.61
N LEU A 49 -14.11 14.59 12.31
CA LEU A 49 -14.17 15.96 11.79
C LEU A 49 -15.47 16.67 12.20
N MET A 50 -16.61 15.98 12.21
CA MET A 50 -17.88 16.53 12.71
C MET A 50 -17.77 16.91 14.19
N GLU A 51 -17.21 16.03 15.04
CA GLU A 51 -16.96 16.32 16.45
C GLU A 51 -16.07 17.55 16.65
N ILE A 52 -14.98 17.67 15.87
CA ILE A 52 -14.09 18.83 15.88
C ILE A 52 -14.86 20.13 15.56
N MET A 53 -15.80 20.06 14.63
CA MET A 53 -16.68 21.16 14.18
C MET A 53 -17.87 21.43 15.12
N GLY A 54 -18.02 20.67 16.21
CA GLY A 54 -19.13 20.84 17.17
C GLY A 54 -20.44 20.21 16.72
N VAL A 55 -20.41 19.28 15.77
CA VAL A 55 -21.58 18.51 15.34
C VAL A 55 -21.55 17.15 16.03
N GLU A 56 -22.49 16.92 16.93
CA GLU A 56 -22.62 15.66 17.66
C GLU A 56 -23.40 14.62 16.85
N ARG A 57 -22.76 13.48 16.58
CA ARG A 57 -23.35 12.31 15.92
C ARG A 57 -22.73 11.05 16.50
N GLU A 58 -23.54 10.01 16.69
CA GLU A 58 -23.05 8.70 17.13
C GLU A 58 -22.46 7.89 15.96
N GLN A 59 -22.95 8.11 14.74
CA GLN A 59 -22.54 7.37 13.55
C GLN A 59 -22.63 8.24 12.28
N TYR A 60 -21.77 7.96 11.30
CA TYR A 60 -21.82 8.52 9.96
C TYR A 60 -21.37 7.53 8.89
N GLY A 61 -22.24 7.25 7.92
CA GLY A 61 -21.96 6.28 6.85
C GLY A 61 -21.64 4.91 7.43
N ASN A 62 -20.48 4.35 7.07
CA ASN A 62 -20.00 3.07 7.57
C ASN A 62 -19.06 3.20 8.78
N SER A 63 -19.12 4.30 9.52
CA SER A 63 -18.26 4.49 10.69
C SER A 63 -18.51 3.41 11.75
N THR A 64 -17.43 2.87 12.30
CA THR A 64 -17.43 1.95 13.44
C THR A 64 -17.05 2.64 14.76
N GLY A 65 -16.68 3.93 14.69
CA GLY A 65 -16.34 4.75 15.85
C GLY A 65 -15.67 6.05 15.43
N VAL A 66 -15.32 6.88 16.42
CA VAL A 66 -14.57 8.11 16.20
C VAL A 66 -13.11 7.77 15.90
N LEU A 67 -12.53 8.37 14.85
CA LEU A 67 -11.12 8.15 14.52
C LEU A 67 -10.20 8.74 15.59
N THR A 68 -9.32 7.91 16.14
CA THR A 68 -8.24 8.31 17.06
C THR A 68 -6.98 8.72 16.31
N GLY A 69 -6.03 9.32 17.00
CA GLY A 69 -4.72 9.62 16.44
C GLY A 69 -4.71 10.78 15.46
N ILE A 70 -5.71 11.66 15.50
CA ILE A 70 -5.81 12.89 14.69
C ILE A 70 -5.43 14.11 15.53
N SER A 71 -5.96 14.20 16.74
CA SER A 71 -5.67 15.28 17.70
C SER A 71 -4.37 15.03 18.46
N GLU A 72 -4.01 13.77 18.59
CA GLU A 72 -2.87 13.21 19.28
C GLU A 72 -1.99 12.40 18.32
N LYS A 73 -0.81 11.95 18.78
CA LYS A 73 0.01 11.01 18.01
C LYS A 73 -0.77 9.70 17.85
N ALA A 74 -0.85 9.20 16.61
CA ALA A 74 -1.61 8.00 16.30
C ALA A 74 -1.09 6.74 17.00
N ASN A 75 0.23 6.63 17.21
CA ASN A 75 0.87 5.48 17.87
C ASN A 75 0.40 4.11 17.31
N LEU A 76 0.02 4.09 16.03
CA LEU A 76 -0.39 2.87 15.34
C LEU A 76 0.86 2.06 14.99
N ALA A 77 0.81 0.77 15.24
CA ALA A 77 1.85 -0.13 14.75
C ALA A 77 1.90 -0.07 13.21
N PRO A 78 3.10 -0.10 12.60
CA PRO A 78 3.21 -0.23 11.15
C PRO A 78 2.42 -1.44 10.66
N ARG A 79 1.71 -1.27 9.53
CA ARG A 79 0.95 -2.38 8.92
C ARG A 79 1.84 -3.58 8.59
N TYR A 80 3.07 -3.29 8.17
CA TYR A 80 4.08 -4.28 7.83
C TYR A 80 5.35 -4.04 8.65
N VAL A 81 5.74 -5.04 9.43
CA VAL A 81 7.01 -5.07 10.16
C VAL A 81 7.91 -6.11 9.50
N ASP A 82 9.12 -5.70 9.14
CA ASP A 82 10.13 -6.60 8.57
C ASP A 82 10.67 -7.50 9.69
N ASP A 83 10.29 -8.77 9.65
CA ASP A 83 10.62 -9.81 10.63
C ASP A 83 11.76 -10.73 10.15
N GLY A 84 12.45 -10.36 9.07
CA GLY A 84 13.49 -11.18 8.45
C GLY A 84 12.97 -12.29 7.54
N THR A 85 11.65 -12.43 7.37
CA THR A 85 11.06 -13.50 6.55
C THR A 85 10.88 -13.11 5.08
N TRP A 86 11.15 -11.86 4.70
CA TRP A 86 10.99 -11.41 3.32
C TRP A 86 12.21 -11.84 2.52
N LYS A 87 12.09 -12.96 1.81
CA LYS A 87 13.19 -13.61 1.09
C LYS A 87 12.68 -14.40 -0.10
N VAL A 88 13.62 -14.81 -0.96
CA VAL A 88 13.37 -15.88 -1.92
C VAL A 88 13.18 -17.18 -1.14
N VAL A 89 11.98 -17.77 -1.27
CA VAL A 89 11.58 -19.00 -0.58
C VAL A 89 12.02 -20.22 -1.38
N LYS A 90 11.89 -20.17 -2.71
CA LYS A 90 12.27 -21.27 -3.60
C LYS A 90 12.67 -20.73 -4.97
N GLU A 91 13.68 -21.36 -5.56
CA GLU A 91 14.11 -21.12 -6.93
C GLU A 91 14.33 -22.47 -7.64
N THR A 92 13.78 -22.65 -8.83
CA THR A 92 13.93 -23.91 -9.59
C THR A 92 13.87 -23.62 -11.09
N GLY A 93 15.00 -23.78 -11.77
CA GLY A 93 15.13 -23.36 -13.17
C GLY A 93 14.90 -21.85 -13.31
N ASN A 94 13.91 -21.46 -14.11
CA ASN A 94 13.52 -20.05 -14.26
C ASN A 94 12.39 -19.62 -13.32
N LYS A 95 11.90 -20.50 -12.45
CA LYS A 95 10.78 -20.20 -11.53
C LYS A 95 11.30 -19.70 -10.18
N ILE A 96 10.58 -18.74 -9.61
CA ILE A 96 10.88 -18.14 -8.32
C ILE A 96 9.62 -18.02 -7.46
N VAL A 97 9.76 -18.32 -6.17
CA VAL A 97 8.76 -18.09 -5.13
C VAL A 97 9.42 -17.25 -4.05
N LEU A 98 8.78 -16.15 -3.66
CA LEU A 98 9.37 -15.20 -2.72
C LEU A 98 8.30 -14.51 -1.88
N LYS A 99 8.75 -13.95 -0.76
CA LYS A 99 7.99 -13.04 0.09
C LYS A 99 8.70 -11.70 0.13
N GLY A 100 8.00 -10.59 -0.06
CA GLY A 100 8.64 -9.27 0.02
C GLY A 100 7.68 -8.09 -0.12
N MET A 101 8.20 -6.89 0.14
CA MET A 101 7.45 -5.64 0.00
C MET A 101 7.41 -5.23 -1.47
N LEU A 102 6.22 -5.25 -2.07
CA LEU A 102 5.99 -4.79 -3.43
C LEU A 102 5.98 -3.26 -3.47
N LYS A 103 6.84 -2.70 -4.31
CA LYS A 103 7.03 -1.27 -4.53
C LYS A 103 6.92 -0.95 -6.02
N ILE A 104 6.74 0.32 -6.30
CA ILE A 104 6.85 0.88 -7.64
C ILE A 104 8.00 1.89 -7.66
N SER A 105 8.71 1.94 -8.79
CA SER A 105 9.69 2.96 -9.10
C SER A 105 9.23 3.62 -10.39
N VAL A 106 8.85 4.89 -10.30
CA VAL A 106 8.42 5.68 -11.46
C VAL A 106 9.55 6.63 -11.80
N LYS A 107 10.18 6.41 -12.95
CA LYS A 107 11.13 7.36 -13.55
C LYS A 107 10.53 7.93 -14.82
N ALA A 108 10.96 9.12 -15.21
CA ALA A 108 10.44 9.78 -16.42
C ALA A 108 10.62 8.93 -17.70
N ASP A 109 11.64 8.09 -17.73
CA ASP A 109 12.01 7.20 -18.82
C ASP A 109 11.65 5.72 -18.58
N ASP A 110 11.17 5.37 -17.38
CA ASP A 110 10.83 4.00 -16.99
C ASP A 110 9.59 3.99 -16.12
N LEU A 111 8.43 3.89 -16.78
CA LEU A 111 7.11 4.04 -16.16
C LEU A 111 6.57 2.73 -15.57
N ASN A 112 7.15 1.57 -15.91
CA ASN A 112 6.61 0.24 -15.59
C ASN A 112 7.60 -0.61 -14.77
N LEU A 113 8.31 0.01 -13.83
CA LEU A 113 9.24 -0.69 -12.97
C LEU A 113 8.62 -0.98 -11.60
N TYR A 114 8.31 -2.26 -11.38
CA TYR A 114 7.97 -2.77 -10.06
C TYR A 114 9.23 -3.33 -9.40
N LEU A 115 9.27 -3.24 -8.08
CA LEU A 115 10.37 -3.75 -7.28
C LEU A 115 9.80 -4.59 -6.16
N ILE A 116 10.44 -5.72 -5.86
CA ILE A 116 10.19 -6.43 -4.61
C ILE A 116 11.40 -6.30 -3.71
N GLN A 117 11.19 -5.68 -2.55
CA GLN A 117 12.23 -5.52 -1.53
C GLN A 117 12.18 -6.66 -0.52
N LEU A 118 13.33 -7.28 -0.33
CA LEU A 118 13.57 -8.33 0.67
C LEU A 118 14.08 -7.76 1.99
N SER A 119 14.14 -8.57 3.05
CA SER A 119 14.57 -8.15 4.39
C SER A 119 16.03 -7.65 4.41
N ASN A 120 16.89 -8.27 3.59
CA ASN A 120 18.29 -7.87 3.39
C ASN A 120 18.45 -6.56 2.58
N LYS A 121 17.35 -5.88 2.26
CA LYS A 121 17.27 -4.65 1.44
C LYS A 121 17.62 -4.83 -0.03
N GLU A 122 17.90 -6.06 -0.47
CA GLU A 122 17.97 -6.40 -1.88
C GLU A 122 16.62 -6.13 -2.54
N GLN A 123 16.68 -5.65 -3.78
CA GLN A 123 15.51 -5.38 -4.59
C GLN A 123 15.63 -6.14 -5.90
N LEU A 124 14.61 -6.95 -6.20
CA LEU A 124 14.49 -7.62 -7.48
C LEU A 124 13.54 -6.83 -8.38
N GLU A 125 13.95 -6.63 -9.63
CA GLU A 125 13.12 -5.96 -10.63
C GLU A 125 12.01 -6.89 -11.10
N ILE A 126 10.82 -6.33 -11.23
CA ILE A 126 9.65 -6.98 -11.81
C ILE A 126 9.22 -6.13 -13.00
N ARG A 127 9.36 -6.71 -14.20
CA ARG A 127 8.99 -6.11 -15.50
C ARG A 127 7.97 -6.98 -16.21
N PRO A 128 6.73 -7.05 -15.70
CA PRO A 128 5.66 -7.86 -16.26
C PRO A 128 5.06 -7.19 -17.49
N SER A 129 4.39 -7.97 -18.34
CA SER A 129 3.55 -7.41 -19.41
C SER A 129 2.30 -6.74 -18.82
N PHE A 130 1.67 -5.84 -19.59
CA PHE A 130 0.41 -5.20 -19.18
C PHE A 130 -0.66 -6.21 -18.76
N GLY A 131 -0.87 -7.26 -19.57
CA GLY A 131 -1.85 -8.31 -19.24
C GLY A 131 -1.53 -9.04 -17.93
N ASN A 132 -0.25 -9.16 -17.58
CA ASN A 132 0.14 -9.76 -16.31
C ASN A 132 -0.16 -8.85 -15.11
N VAL A 133 0.08 -7.54 -15.24
CA VAL A 133 -0.31 -6.54 -14.22
C VAL A 133 -1.81 -6.55 -14.04
N HIS A 134 -2.57 -6.38 -15.13
CA HIS A 134 -4.02 -6.20 -15.09
C HIS A 134 -4.74 -7.45 -14.56
N ASN A 135 -4.39 -8.65 -15.04
CA ASN A 135 -5.08 -9.88 -14.65
C ASN A 135 -4.83 -10.27 -13.19
N LEU A 136 -3.66 -9.96 -12.65
CA LEU A 136 -3.31 -10.23 -11.25
C LEU A 136 -3.58 -9.05 -10.32
N LYS A 137 -3.98 -7.89 -10.86
CA LYS A 137 -4.13 -6.63 -10.11
C LYS A 137 -2.86 -6.30 -9.32
N LEU A 138 -1.71 -6.48 -9.95
CA LEU A 138 -0.40 -6.37 -9.28
C LEU A 138 -0.19 -4.98 -8.66
N ASP A 139 -0.63 -3.94 -9.36
CA ASP A 139 -0.62 -2.55 -8.91
C ASP A 139 -1.47 -2.31 -7.66
N ALA A 140 -2.56 -3.05 -7.47
CA ALA A 140 -3.38 -2.96 -6.26
C ALA A 140 -2.63 -3.43 -5.00
N CYS A 141 -1.65 -4.32 -5.18
CA CYS A 141 -0.80 -4.84 -4.11
C CYS A 141 0.40 -3.93 -3.76
N VAL A 142 0.67 -2.87 -4.53
CA VAL A 142 1.78 -1.95 -4.26
C VAL A 142 1.64 -1.32 -2.88
N GLY A 143 2.76 -1.23 -2.16
CA GLY A 143 2.82 -0.77 -0.77
C GLY A 143 2.52 -1.87 0.25
N SER A 144 2.47 -3.14 -0.18
CA SER A 144 2.15 -4.28 0.67
C SER A 144 3.24 -5.33 0.66
N VAL A 145 3.34 -6.09 1.75
CA VAL A 145 4.06 -7.37 1.72
C VAL A 145 3.22 -8.38 0.97
N VAL A 146 3.84 -9.09 0.04
CA VAL A 146 3.20 -10.09 -0.80
C VAL A 146 3.97 -11.40 -0.77
N ASP A 147 3.22 -12.49 -0.86
CA ASP A 147 3.74 -13.75 -1.39
C ASP A 147 3.60 -13.70 -2.92
N MET A 148 4.69 -14.01 -3.63
CA MET A 148 4.76 -13.92 -5.08
C MET A 148 5.37 -15.18 -5.68
N GLU A 149 4.77 -15.61 -6.79
CA GLU A 149 5.34 -16.63 -7.66
C GLU A 149 5.49 -16.07 -9.07
N GLY A 150 6.56 -16.46 -9.76
CA GLY A 150 6.81 -16.01 -11.11
C GLY A 150 7.94 -16.73 -11.82
N GLU A 151 8.25 -16.20 -12.99
CA GLU A 151 9.38 -16.60 -13.81
C GLU A 151 10.30 -15.41 -14.02
N PHE A 152 11.61 -15.64 -13.94
CA PHE A 152 12.63 -14.62 -14.16
C PHE A 152 13.50 -14.94 -15.37
N THR A 153 14.11 -13.89 -15.91
CA THR A 153 15.21 -13.97 -16.86
C THR A 153 16.44 -13.32 -16.26
N VAL A 154 17.63 -13.70 -16.74
CA VAL A 154 18.88 -13.07 -16.32
C VAL A 154 19.33 -12.14 -17.45
N LYS A 155 19.45 -10.85 -17.13
CA LYS A 155 19.96 -9.82 -18.04
C LYS A 155 21.09 -9.08 -17.33
N ASP A 156 22.26 -8.99 -17.98
CA ASP A 156 23.45 -8.34 -17.42
C ASP A 156 23.81 -8.82 -16.01
N GLY A 157 23.67 -10.14 -15.77
CA GLY A 157 23.91 -10.78 -14.47
C GLY A 157 22.84 -10.53 -13.40
N LYS A 158 21.78 -9.78 -13.70
CA LYS A 158 20.67 -9.49 -12.78
C LYS A 158 19.43 -10.30 -13.11
N LYS A 159 18.78 -10.84 -12.08
CA LYS A 159 17.48 -11.51 -12.21
C LYS A 159 16.39 -10.46 -12.33
N ILE A 160 15.59 -10.57 -13.39
CA ILE A 160 14.42 -9.73 -13.65
C ILE A 160 13.22 -10.65 -13.75
N ILE A 161 12.24 -10.47 -12.88
CA ILE A 161 10.97 -11.20 -12.91
C ILE A 161 10.16 -10.64 -14.08
N THR A 162 9.97 -11.43 -15.13
CA THR A 162 9.30 -11.01 -16.36
C THR A 162 7.85 -11.49 -16.43
N LYS A 163 7.48 -12.45 -15.59
CA LYS A 163 6.13 -12.98 -15.50
C LYS A 163 5.82 -13.33 -14.05
N VAL A 164 4.67 -12.89 -13.58
CA VAL A 164 4.12 -13.20 -12.27
C VAL A 164 2.96 -14.17 -12.48
N SER A 165 2.92 -15.28 -11.76
CA SER A 165 1.79 -16.23 -11.78
C SER A 165 0.88 -16.07 -10.57
N LEU A 166 1.42 -15.56 -9.46
CA LEU A 166 0.67 -15.29 -8.24
C LEU A 166 1.23 -14.03 -7.57
N CYS A 167 0.34 -13.16 -7.10
CA CYS A 167 0.68 -12.10 -6.18
C CYS A 167 -0.42 -12.00 -5.12
N LYS A 168 -0.11 -12.35 -3.88
CA LYS A 168 -1.07 -12.37 -2.78
C LYS A 168 -0.60 -11.40 -1.69
N ARG A 169 -1.41 -10.37 -1.43
CA ARG A 169 -1.24 -9.46 -0.29
C ARG A 169 -1.36 -10.22 1.03
N LEU A 170 -0.42 -9.96 1.93
CA LEU A 170 -0.45 -10.43 3.33
C LEU A 170 -1.06 -9.37 4.26
#